data_AF-A0A1G0GWK1-F1
#
_entry.id   AF-A0A1G0GWK1-F1
#
_cell.length_a   1.000
_cell.length_b   1.000
_cell.length_c   1.000
_cell.angle_alpha   90.00
_cell.angle_beta   90.00
_cell.angle_gamma   90.00
#
_symmetry.space_group_name_H-M   'P 1'
#
loop_
_entity.id
_entity.type
_entity.pdbx_description
1 polymer ?
#
loop_
_entity_poly.entity_id
_entity_poly.type
_entity_poly.pdbx_seq_one_letter_code
_entity_poly.pdbx_strand_id
1 'polypeptide(L)'
;MPKKIIAWDLGATKCAAAIVEYRKNNAFQCKKRACVKIQSHTSLDELSTALENLLEIKMTDADSICIGAAGQYDGEYLQLAAGYPYPMGFAALAKQQQWPPFAIVHDYSPVICATFTSYIEETKNIKSLNQAKINPLGRRVALGIGTGVGLKDGLLLTNGDFWLGTNEVGHIGITTPPLTEKIYLERHHDLLRFLRSDGLLKENETLTFEKILAGRGIVRLHSYFDRHAKYRTSEEIGNLVRRGQANETLATFAWYLGLLVGTVQLSFMPDGGLWLTGGVILNHLEIFDHPDFYNGIESSPAYLNLRQQFPLAVLCNTEHAFMGAAYYASKRLM
;
A
#
# COMPACT_ATOMS: atom_id res chain seq x y z
N MET A 1 -22.82 -5.30 -23.77
CA MET A 1 -22.83 -6.15 -22.56
C MET A 1 -21.70 -5.71 -21.66
N PRO A 2 -21.86 -5.75 -20.32
CA PRO A 2 -20.74 -5.51 -19.42
C PRO A 2 -19.66 -6.56 -19.64
N LYS A 3 -18.40 -6.14 -19.56
CA LYS A 3 -17.24 -7.02 -19.61
C LYS A 3 -16.90 -7.50 -18.20
N LYS A 4 -16.49 -8.75 -18.04
CA LYS A 4 -16.13 -9.35 -16.75
C LYS A 4 -14.62 -9.45 -16.64
N ILE A 5 -14.06 -8.84 -15.60
CA ILE A 5 -12.64 -8.90 -15.31
C ILE A 5 -12.48 -9.62 -13.96
N ILE A 6 -11.59 -10.60 -13.89
CA ILE A 6 -11.20 -11.19 -12.62
C ILE A 6 -9.93 -10.48 -12.13
N ALA A 7 -10.04 -9.81 -10.98
CA ALA A 7 -8.95 -9.08 -10.35
C ALA A 7 -8.45 -9.85 -9.14
N TRP A 8 -7.14 -10.06 -9.02
CA TRP A 8 -6.50 -10.69 -7.85
C TRP A 8 -5.66 -9.66 -7.11
N ASP A 9 -5.69 -9.73 -5.78
CA ASP A 9 -4.78 -9.10 -4.83
C ASP A 9 -4.02 -10.22 -4.11
N LEU A 10 -2.84 -10.54 -4.65
CA LEU A 10 -1.99 -11.66 -4.24
C LEU A 10 -0.85 -11.16 -3.36
N GLY A 11 -1.09 -11.15 -2.04
CA GLY A 11 -0.06 -10.86 -1.04
C GLY A 11 0.84 -12.07 -0.74
N ALA A 12 1.65 -11.95 0.32
CA ALA A 12 2.56 -13.03 0.74
C ALA A 12 1.86 -14.22 1.44
N THR A 13 0.73 -13.97 2.11
CA THR A 13 0.05 -14.98 2.96
C THR A 13 -1.40 -15.24 2.57
N LYS A 14 -2.04 -14.28 1.90
CA LYS A 14 -3.44 -14.33 1.47
C LYS A 14 -3.52 -13.92 0.01
N CYS A 15 -4.44 -14.54 -0.71
CA CYS A 15 -4.87 -14.11 -2.03
C CYS A 15 -6.35 -13.75 -1.94
N ALA A 16 -6.69 -12.52 -2.29
CA ALA A 16 -8.07 -12.12 -2.50
C ALA A 16 -8.33 -11.98 -4.00
N ALA A 17 -9.54 -12.28 -4.44
CA ALA A 17 -9.93 -12.10 -5.82
C ALA A 17 -11.35 -11.57 -5.91
N ALA A 18 -11.68 -10.89 -7.00
CA ALA A 18 -13.00 -10.35 -7.24
C ALA A 18 -13.40 -10.41 -8.72
N ILE A 19 -14.70 -10.58 -8.94
CA ILE A 19 -15.33 -10.35 -10.25
C ILE A 19 -15.69 -8.87 -10.31
N VAL A 20 -15.11 -8.16 -11.27
CA VAL A 20 -15.41 -6.75 -11.53
C VAL A 20 -16.09 -6.62 -12.89
N GLU A 21 -17.27 -6.01 -12.89
CA GLU A 21 -17.94 -5.64 -14.14
C GLU A 21 -17.43 -4.28 -14.62
N TYR A 22 -17.03 -4.22 -15.89
CA TYR A 22 -16.63 -3.02 -16.60
C TYR A 22 -17.72 -2.65 -17.63
N ARG A 23 -18.16 -1.39 -17.60
CA ARG A 23 -19.08 -0.79 -18.59
C ARG A 23 -18.35 0.31 -19.38
N LYS A 24 -18.76 0.54 -20.64
CA LYS A 24 -18.13 1.50 -21.58
C LYS A 24 -18.02 2.95 -21.05
N ASN A 25 -18.69 3.31 -19.96
CA ASN A 25 -18.57 4.61 -19.29
C ASN A 25 -17.47 4.64 -18.20
N ASN A 26 -16.50 3.71 -18.23
CA ASN A 26 -15.47 3.55 -17.19
C ASN A 26 -16.03 3.31 -15.77
N ALA A 27 -17.27 2.81 -15.67
CA ALA A 27 -17.82 2.38 -14.40
C ALA A 27 -17.36 0.96 -14.09
N PHE A 28 -16.73 0.80 -12.93
CA PHE A 28 -16.30 -0.49 -12.39
C PHE A 28 -17.19 -0.84 -11.19
N GLN A 29 -17.64 -2.09 -11.12
CA GLN A 29 -18.41 -2.57 -9.99
C GLN A 29 -17.93 -3.94 -9.54
N CYS A 30 -17.51 -4.04 -8.28
CA CYS A 30 -17.26 -5.33 -7.63
C CYS A 30 -18.58 -6.09 -7.47
N LYS A 31 -18.68 -7.29 -8.03
CA LYS A 31 -19.88 -8.14 -7.93
C LYS A 31 -19.77 -9.20 -6.85
N LYS A 32 -18.60 -9.84 -6.80
CA LYS A 32 -18.31 -10.91 -5.84
C LYS A 32 -16.83 -10.87 -5.52
N ARG A 33 -16.50 -11.17 -4.27
CA ARG A 33 -15.13 -11.25 -3.79
C ARG A 33 -14.94 -12.52 -2.97
N ALA A 34 -13.73 -13.06 -3.03
CA ALA A 34 -13.27 -14.20 -2.27
C ALA A 34 -11.90 -13.90 -1.67
N CYS A 35 -11.56 -14.58 -0.58
CA CYS A 35 -10.25 -14.47 0.04
C CYS A 35 -9.85 -15.83 0.60
N VAL A 36 -8.63 -16.27 0.30
CA VAL A 36 -8.07 -17.54 0.76
C VAL A 36 -6.68 -17.33 1.33
N LYS A 37 -6.26 -18.22 2.23
CA LYS A 37 -4.89 -18.28 2.70
C LYS A 37 -4.08 -19.10 1.70
N ILE A 38 -2.95 -18.57 1.24
CA ILE A 38 -2.11 -19.23 0.22
C ILE A 38 -1.60 -20.58 0.75
N GLN A 39 -1.22 -20.64 2.04
CA GLN A 39 -0.77 -21.87 2.71
C GLN A 39 -1.84 -22.95 2.89
N SER A 40 -3.11 -22.66 2.61
CA SER A 40 -4.17 -23.66 2.63
C SER A 40 -4.24 -24.50 1.35
N HIS A 41 -3.33 -24.26 0.40
CA HIS A 41 -3.22 -24.95 -0.88
C HIS A 41 -1.79 -25.47 -1.06
N THR A 42 -1.61 -26.48 -1.90
CA THR A 42 -0.30 -27.10 -2.18
C THR A 42 0.28 -26.69 -3.52
N SER A 43 -0.51 -26.05 -4.39
CA SER A 43 -0.08 -25.58 -5.71
C SER A 43 -0.85 -24.33 -6.16
N LEU A 44 -0.32 -23.65 -7.19
CA LEU A 44 -0.99 -22.52 -7.83
C LEU A 44 -2.28 -22.94 -8.55
N ASP A 45 -2.34 -24.16 -9.08
CA ASP A 45 -3.55 -24.72 -9.71
C ASP A 45 -4.68 -24.90 -8.68
N GLU A 46 -4.36 -25.45 -7.51
CA GLU A 46 -5.31 -25.57 -6.39
C GLU A 46 -5.79 -24.20 -5.89
N LEU A 47 -4.89 -23.22 -5.81
CA LEU A 47 -5.26 -21.84 -5.45
C LEU A 47 -6.22 -21.25 -6.49
N SER A 48 -5.92 -21.37 -7.78
CA SER A 48 -6.79 -20.91 -8.88
C SER A 48 -8.17 -21.56 -8.78
N THR A 49 -8.21 -22.89 -8.65
CA THR A 49 -9.46 -23.67 -8.53
C THR A 49 -10.27 -23.27 -7.30
N ALA A 50 -9.61 -23.01 -6.16
CA ALA A 50 -10.28 -22.54 -4.95
C ALA A 50 -10.92 -21.16 -5.15
N LEU A 51 -10.23 -20.24 -5.84
CA LEU A 51 -10.76 -18.93 -6.19
C LEU A 51 -11.94 -19.05 -7.16
N GLU A 52 -11.86 -19.89 -8.19
CA GLU A 52 -12.97 -20.16 -9.13
C GLU A 52 -14.21 -20.65 -8.39
N ASN A 53 -14.04 -21.61 -7.48
CA ASN A 53 -15.14 -22.19 -6.70
C ASN A 53 -15.80 -21.14 -5.80
N LEU A 54 -15.00 -20.31 -5.12
CA LEU A 54 -15.53 -19.26 -4.24
C LEU A 54 -16.18 -18.11 -5.03
N LEU A 55 -15.66 -17.79 -6.21
CA LEU A 55 -16.22 -16.78 -7.09
C LEU A 55 -17.39 -17.30 -7.94
N GLU A 56 -17.60 -18.62 -8.01
CA GLU A 56 -18.57 -19.28 -8.90
C GLU A 56 -18.41 -18.86 -10.37
N ILE A 57 -17.16 -18.76 -10.83
CA ILE A 57 -16.82 -18.47 -12.23
C ILE A 57 -15.48 -19.13 -12.57
N LYS A 58 -15.34 -19.65 -13.79
CA LYS A 58 -14.03 -20.11 -14.29
C LYS A 58 -13.17 -18.93 -14.71
N MET A 59 -11.87 -19.04 -14.53
CA MET A 59 -10.92 -18.03 -15.03
C MET A 59 -11.04 -17.85 -16.55
N THR A 60 -11.36 -18.94 -17.26
CA THR A 60 -11.63 -18.96 -18.71
C THR A 60 -12.86 -18.17 -19.15
N ASP A 61 -13.81 -17.95 -18.24
CA ASP A 61 -15.08 -17.25 -18.55
C ASP A 61 -14.97 -15.73 -18.37
N ALA A 62 -13.82 -15.22 -17.93
CA ALA A 62 -13.53 -13.81 -17.86
C ALA A 62 -13.11 -13.25 -19.23
N ASP A 63 -13.33 -11.96 -19.45
CA ASP A 63 -12.79 -11.26 -20.63
C ASP A 63 -11.30 -10.93 -20.48
N SER A 64 -10.83 -10.75 -19.25
CA SER A 64 -9.41 -10.58 -18.91
C SER A 64 -9.16 -10.82 -17.43
N ILE A 65 -7.90 -11.04 -17.06
CA ILE A 65 -7.46 -11.25 -15.67
C ILE A 65 -6.33 -10.28 -15.32
N CYS A 66 -6.42 -9.60 -14.18
CA CYS A 66 -5.29 -8.80 -13.69
C CYS A 66 -4.97 -9.17 -12.25
N ILE A 67 -3.70 -9.51 -12.01
CA ILE A 67 -3.18 -9.96 -10.73
C ILE A 67 -2.23 -8.88 -10.22
N GLY A 68 -2.65 -8.13 -9.20
CA GLY A 68 -1.74 -7.34 -8.38
C GLY A 68 -1.03 -8.27 -7.42
N ALA A 69 0.29 -8.39 -7.54
CA ALA A 69 1.07 -9.37 -6.81
C ALA A 69 2.23 -8.75 -6.03
N ALA A 70 2.44 -9.24 -4.82
CA ALA A 70 3.61 -8.93 -4.01
C ALA A 70 4.82 -9.71 -4.55
N GLY A 71 5.75 -9.02 -5.21
CA GLY A 71 6.95 -9.62 -5.77
C GLY A 71 7.20 -9.22 -7.21
N GLN A 72 8.22 -9.84 -7.80
CA GLN A 72 8.65 -9.58 -9.17
C GLN A 72 8.20 -10.72 -10.08
N TYR A 73 7.46 -10.38 -11.14
CA TYR A 73 7.09 -11.32 -12.20
C TYR A 73 8.11 -11.23 -13.34
N ASP A 74 8.73 -12.35 -13.69
CA ASP A 74 9.76 -12.41 -14.75
C ASP A 74 9.20 -12.77 -16.13
N GLY A 75 7.87 -12.95 -16.25
CA GLY A 75 7.21 -13.41 -17.47
C GLY A 75 6.76 -14.87 -17.40
N GLU A 76 7.33 -15.66 -16.50
CA GLU A 76 6.96 -17.07 -16.26
C GLU A 76 6.51 -17.31 -14.82
N TYR A 77 7.32 -16.86 -13.85
CA TYR A 77 7.16 -17.05 -12.42
C TYR A 77 7.03 -15.73 -11.67
N LEU A 78 6.18 -15.75 -10.65
CA LEU A 78 6.15 -14.69 -9.64
C LEU A 78 7.10 -15.05 -8.50
N GLN A 79 8.07 -14.18 -8.24
CA GLN A 79 9.10 -14.37 -7.22
C GLN A 79 8.93 -13.37 -6.08
N LEU A 80 8.91 -13.87 -4.85
CA LEU A 80 8.92 -13.07 -3.63
C LEU A 80 10.22 -13.35 -2.88
N ALA A 81 10.87 -12.32 -2.34
CA ALA A 81 12.16 -12.46 -1.65
C ALA A 81 12.11 -13.44 -0.46
N ALA A 82 11.00 -13.47 0.27
CA ALA A 82 10.75 -14.42 1.36
C ALA A 82 10.27 -15.80 0.90
N GLY A 83 10.00 -15.95 -0.40
CA GLY A 83 9.42 -17.15 -1.01
C GLY A 83 7.90 -17.25 -0.86
N TYR A 84 7.27 -17.86 -1.86
CA TYR A 84 5.92 -18.40 -1.77
C TYR A 84 5.97 -19.87 -1.31
N PRO A 85 4.89 -20.42 -0.73
CA PRO A 85 4.88 -21.81 -0.24
C PRO A 85 5.01 -22.86 -1.35
N TYR A 86 4.76 -22.49 -2.61
CA TYR A 86 4.91 -23.33 -3.80
C TYR A 86 5.26 -22.45 -5.02
N PRO A 87 5.76 -23.04 -6.13
CA PRO A 87 6.09 -22.29 -7.34
C PRO A 87 4.89 -21.55 -7.91
N MET A 88 5.06 -20.25 -8.18
CA MET A 88 4.02 -19.39 -8.75
C MET A 88 4.18 -19.25 -10.28
N GLY A 89 4.16 -20.38 -10.98
CA GLY A 89 4.35 -20.48 -12.44
C GLY A 89 3.09 -20.10 -13.22
N PHE A 90 2.77 -18.81 -13.27
CA PHE A 90 1.53 -18.31 -13.88
C PHE A 90 1.47 -18.50 -15.39
N ALA A 91 2.58 -18.36 -16.13
CA ALA A 91 2.55 -18.54 -17.58
C ALA A 91 2.16 -19.97 -17.98
N ALA A 92 2.71 -20.97 -17.27
CA ALA A 92 2.38 -22.37 -17.49
C ALA A 92 0.92 -22.66 -17.13
N LEU A 93 0.44 -22.16 -15.98
CA LEU A 93 -0.94 -22.33 -15.54
C LEU A 93 -1.93 -21.70 -16.53
N ALA A 94 -1.70 -20.44 -16.91
CA ALA A 94 -2.56 -19.70 -17.83
C ALA A 94 -2.66 -20.40 -19.20
N LYS A 95 -1.55 -20.95 -19.70
CA LYS A 95 -1.54 -21.75 -20.93
C LYS A 95 -2.31 -23.07 -20.78
N GLN A 96 -2.09 -23.79 -19.68
CA GLN A 96 -2.75 -25.08 -19.41
C GLN A 96 -4.27 -24.91 -19.25
N GLN A 97 -4.69 -23.89 -18.50
CA GLN A 97 -6.10 -23.59 -18.22
C GLN A 97 -6.74 -22.69 -19.28
N GLN A 98 -6.04 -22.34 -20.37
CA GLN A 98 -6.55 -21.49 -21.46
C GLN A 98 -7.13 -20.16 -20.98
N TRP A 99 -6.42 -19.48 -20.08
CA TRP A 99 -6.86 -18.18 -19.57
C TRP A 99 -7.00 -17.15 -20.71
N PRO A 100 -7.95 -16.20 -20.57
CA PRO A 100 -8.01 -15.02 -21.43
C PRO A 100 -6.73 -14.17 -21.26
N PRO A 101 -6.58 -13.06 -22.03
CA PRO A 101 -5.50 -12.11 -21.79
C PRO A 101 -5.37 -11.76 -20.32
N PHE A 102 -4.17 -11.93 -19.77
CA PHE A 102 -3.90 -11.66 -18.36
C PHE A 102 -2.62 -10.84 -18.18
N ALA A 103 -2.54 -10.14 -17.05
CA ALA A 103 -1.34 -9.44 -16.62
C ALA A 103 -1.08 -9.67 -15.14
N ILE A 104 0.21 -9.77 -14.79
CA ILE A 104 0.68 -9.73 -13.41
C ILE A 104 1.46 -8.44 -13.25
N VAL A 105 1.01 -7.61 -12.31
CA VAL A 105 1.58 -6.31 -12.01
C VAL A 105 1.94 -6.25 -10.53
N HIS A 106 2.84 -5.34 -10.17
CA HIS A 106 3.14 -5.08 -8.77
C HIS A 106 1.87 -4.70 -8.00
N ASP A 107 1.68 -5.22 -6.78
CA ASP A 107 0.49 -5.04 -5.91
C ASP A 107 0.02 -3.58 -5.70
N TYR A 108 0.92 -2.59 -5.71
CA TYR A 108 0.57 -1.16 -5.67
C TYR A 108 0.18 -0.54 -7.02
N SER A 109 0.40 -1.22 -8.14
CA SER A 109 -0.03 -0.74 -9.47
C SER A 109 -1.56 -0.61 -9.54
N PRO A 110 -2.34 -1.63 -9.13
CA PRO A 110 -3.78 -1.49 -8.96
C PRO A 110 -4.17 -0.34 -8.02
N VAL A 111 -3.46 -0.14 -6.91
CA VAL A 111 -3.80 0.96 -5.96
C VAL A 111 -3.76 2.32 -6.66
N ILE A 112 -2.71 2.59 -7.45
CA ILE A 112 -2.65 3.81 -8.28
C ILE A 112 -3.74 3.84 -9.34
N CYS A 113 -3.94 2.74 -10.06
CA CYS A 113 -4.96 2.65 -11.10
C CYS A 113 -6.37 2.95 -10.55
N ALA A 114 -6.68 2.55 -9.32
CA ALA A 114 -7.95 2.83 -8.67
C ALA A 114 -8.19 4.34 -8.52
N THR A 115 -7.12 5.12 -8.33
CA THR A 115 -7.23 6.58 -8.24
C THR A 115 -7.73 7.18 -9.55
N PHE A 116 -7.43 6.59 -10.71
CA PHE A 116 -7.91 7.07 -12.02
C PHE A 116 -9.38 6.75 -12.30
N THR A 117 -10.10 6.17 -11.34
CA THR A 117 -11.51 5.78 -11.48
C THR A 117 -12.40 6.60 -10.56
N SER A 118 -13.73 6.49 -10.74
CA SER A 118 -14.71 7.10 -9.83
C SER A 118 -14.69 6.51 -8.41
N TYR A 119 -13.90 5.45 -8.16
CA TYR A 119 -13.73 4.86 -6.82
C TYR A 119 -13.34 5.90 -5.77
N ILE A 120 -12.49 6.85 -6.14
CA ILE A 120 -12.01 7.91 -5.23
C ILE A 120 -12.98 9.09 -5.08
N GLU A 121 -14.09 9.09 -5.82
CA GLU A 121 -15.14 10.11 -5.69
C GLU A 121 -16.15 9.74 -4.60
N GLU A 122 -16.21 8.47 -4.21
CA GLU A 122 -17.10 7.97 -3.16
C GLU A 122 -16.52 8.25 -1.76
N THR A 123 -17.19 9.08 -0.98
CA THR A 123 -16.74 9.48 0.37
C THR A 123 -16.57 8.31 1.35
N LYS A 124 -17.29 7.20 1.15
CA LYS A 124 -17.12 5.99 1.97
C LYS A 124 -15.77 5.29 1.73
N ASN A 125 -15.13 5.55 0.60
CA ASN A 125 -13.85 4.94 0.21
C ASN A 125 -12.65 5.77 0.65
N ILE A 126 -12.85 7.03 1.06
CA ILE A 126 -11.77 7.98 1.31
C ILE A 126 -11.98 8.79 2.59
N LYS A 127 -10.96 8.83 3.47
CA LYS A 127 -10.80 9.85 4.52
C LYS A 127 -9.86 10.94 4.00
N SER A 128 -10.40 12.08 3.58
CA SER A 128 -9.59 13.24 3.18
C SER A 128 -8.89 13.85 4.41
N LEU A 129 -7.60 14.12 4.30
CA LEU A 129 -6.79 14.72 5.36
C LEU A 129 -6.60 16.23 5.16
N ASN A 130 -6.88 16.75 3.96
CA ASN A 130 -6.95 18.17 3.67
C ASN A 130 -8.07 18.47 2.65
N GLN A 131 -8.26 19.76 2.35
CA GLN A 131 -9.30 20.26 1.43
C GLN A 131 -8.74 20.59 0.03
N ALA A 132 -7.55 20.08 -0.30
CA ALA A 132 -6.92 20.32 -1.59
C ALA A 132 -7.68 19.63 -2.73
N LYS A 133 -7.75 20.30 -3.88
CA LYS A 133 -8.44 19.79 -5.07
C LYS A 133 -7.50 18.93 -5.90
N ILE A 134 -8.01 17.80 -6.38
CA ILE A 134 -7.29 16.90 -7.29
C ILE A 134 -7.06 17.58 -8.63
N ASN A 135 -5.80 17.66 -9.08
CA ASN A 135 -5.50 17.87 -10.49
C ASN A 135 -5.73 16.54 -11.25
N PRO A 136 -6.73 16.44 -12.15
CA PRO A 136 -7.08 15.17 -12.79
C PRO A 136 -5.93 14.53 -13.56
N LEU A 137 -5.04 15.35 -14.13
CA LEU A 137 -3.85 14.94 -14.90
C LEU A 137 -2.55 15.09 -14.10
N GLY A 138 -2.64 15.48 -12.84
CA GLY A 138 -1.49 15.64 -11.95
C GLY A 138 -0.88 14.29 -11.57
N ARG A 139 0.36 14.32 -11.08
CA ARG A 139 1.04 13.10 -10.64
C ARG A 139 0.37 12.57 -9.39
N ARG A 140 0.19 11.26 -9.37
CA ARG A 140 -0.53 10.52 -8.34
C ARG A 140 0.42 9.58 -7.62
N VAL A 141 0.37 9.51 -6.29
CA VAL A 141 1.19 8.60 -5.49
C VAL A 141 0.33 7.82 -4.49
N ALA A 142 0.42 6.50 -4.52
CA ALA A 142 -0.13 5.63 -3.50
C ALA A 142 1.01 5.17 -2.60
N LEU A 143 0.86 5.35 -1.30
CA LEU A 143 1.81 4.94 -0.28
C LEU A 143 1.09 4.00 0.69
N GLY A 144 1.46 2.72 0.69
CA GLY A 144 0.90 1.75 1.62
C GLY A 144 1.86 1.35 2.72
N ILE A 145 1.31 1.21 3.92
CA ILE A 145 2.03 0.73 5.09
C ILE A 145 1.27 -0.46 5.67
N GLY A 146 1.90 -1.62 5.58
CA GLY A 146 1.35 -2.91 6.00
C GLY A 146 2.44 -3.75 6.66
N THR A 147 2.67 -4.96 6.13
CA THR A 147 3.81 -5.78 6.53
C THR A 147 5.15 -5.15 6.12
N GLY A 148 5.16 -4.42 5.01
CA GLY A 148 6.24 -3.54 4.55
C GLY A 148 5.71 -2.14 4.19
N VAL A 149 6.56 -1.32 3.58
CA VAL A 149 6.19 -0.02 3.02
C VAL A 149 6.35 -0.09 1.51
N GLY A 150 5.25 0.09 0.78
CA GLY A 150 5.29 0.13 -0.68
C GLY A 150 4.76 1.45 -1.21
N LEU A 151 5.30 1.88 -2.35
CA LEU A 151 4.89 3.09 -3.01
C LEU A 151 4.80 2.85 -4.52
N LYS A 152 3.80 3.42 -5.14
CA LYS A 152 3.70 3.50 -6.59
C LYS A 152 3.22 4.88 -6.97
N ASP A 153 3.73 5.38 -8.08
CA ASP A 153 3.28 6.63 -8.66
C ASP A 153 2.77 6.42 -10.08
N GLY A 154 1.98 7.36 -10.58
CA GLY A 154 1.49 7.34 -11.93
C GLY A 154 0.90 8.67 -12.37
N LEU A 155 0.56 8.75 -13.65
CA LEU A 155 -0.13 9.90 -14.22
C LEU A 155 -1.17 9.44 -15.24
N LEU A 156 -2.28 10.18 -15.33
CA LEU A 156 -3.24 10.02 -16.41
C LEU A 156 -2.84 10.96 -17.55
N LEU A 157 -2.76 10.43 -18.76
CA LEU A 157 -2.45 11.18 -19.97
C LEU A 157 -3.74 11.76 -20.56
N THR A 158 -3.61 12.85 -21.31
CA THR A 158 -4.74 13.55 -21.94
C THR A 158 -5.52 12.69 -22.94
N ASN A 159 -4.87 11.67 -23.51
CA ASN A 159 -5.49 10.71 -24.42
C ASN A 159 -6.23 9.56 -23.69
N GLY A 160 -6.25 9.56 -22.36
CA GLY A 160 -6.91 8.53 -21.55
C GLY A 160 -6.08 7.26 -21.30
N ASP A 161 -4.82 7.22 -21.75
CA ASP A 161 -3.83 6.26 -21.28
C ASP A 161 -3.20 6.74 -19.96
N PHE A 162 -2.34 5.93 -19.35
CA PHE A 162 -1.67 6.24 -18.10
C PHE A 162 -0.24 5.72 -18.09
N TRP A 163 0.58 6.33 -17.25
CA TRP A 163 1.92 5.84 -16.95
C TRP A 163 2.00 5.44 -15.48
N LEU A 164 2.80 4.41 -15.19
CA LEU A 164 3.08 3.94 -13.84
C LEU A 164 4.60 3.93 -13.63
N GLY A 165 5.05 4.53 -12.54
CA GLY A 165 6.46 4.51 -12.15
C GLY A 165 6.89 3.21 -11.49
N THR A 166 8.19 3.05 -11.28
CA THR A 166 8.79 1.90 -10.58
C THR A 166 9.72 2.43 -9.50
N ASN A 167 9.53 2.01 -8.26
CA ASN A 167 10.31 2.49 -7.12
C ASN A 167 10.19 1.50 -5.95
N GLU A 168 11.10 1.64 -4.98
CA GLU A 168 11.15 0.84 -3.74
C GLU A 168 11.35 1.76 -2.52
N VAL A 169 10.48 2.78 -2.42
CA VAL A 169 10.66 3.88 -1.45
C VAL A 169 10.65 3.40 0.02
N GLY A 170 10.05 2.25 0.33
CA GLY A 170 10.07 1.70 1.70
C GLY A 170 11.46 1.46 2.27
N HIS A 171 12.45 1.25 1.41
CA HIS A 171 13.84 0.99 1.80
C HIS A 171 14.70 2.24 1.90
N ILE A 172 14.16 3.45 1.68
CA ILE A 172 14.94 4.67 1.91
C ILE A 172 15.26 4.83 3.40
N GLY A 173 16.49 5.29 3.66
CA GLY A 173 16.92 5.65 5.01
C GLY A 173 16.15 6.88 5.52
N ILE A 174 15.87 6.88 6.82
CA ILE A 174 15.40 8.05 7.54
C ILE A 174 16.62 8.92 7.81
N THR A 175 16.63 10.08 7.18
CA THR A 175 17.64 11.11 7.43
C THR A 175 17.15 12.05 8.51
N THR A 176 18.10 12.75 9.13
CA THR A 176 17.77 13.88 10.01
C THR A 176 17.00 14.93 9.21
N PRO A 177 15.80 15.36 9.65
CA PRO A 177 15.04 16.37 8.92
C PRO A 177 15.77 17.72 8.88
N PRO A 178 15.61 18.51 7.81
CA PRO A 178 16.25 19.82 7.68
C PRO A 178 15.90 20.82 8.78
N LEU A 179 14.69 20.75 9.33
CA LEU A 179 14.21 21.65 10.37
C LEU A 179 13.24 20.92 11.29
N THR A 180 13.51 20.80 12.58
CA THR A 180 12.55 20.25 13.53
C THR A 180 12.85 20.77 14.93
N GLU A 181 11.87 20.69 15.83
CA GLU A 181 12.09 21.07 17.23
C GLU A 181 13.08 20.12 17.90
N LYS A 182 13.82 20.66 18.88
CA LYS A 182 14.88 19.94 19.60
C LYS A 182 14.40 18.60 20.17
N ILE A 183 13.16 18.56 20.67
CA ILE A 183 12.57 17.35 21.27
C ILE A 183 12.45 16.19 20.28
N TYR A 184 12.08 16.46 19.01
CA TYR A 184 11.99 15.41 17.99
C TYR A 184 13.36 14.92 17.56
N LEU A 185 14.33 15.83 17.44
CA LEU A 185 15.70 15.49 17.11
C LEU A 185 16.36 14.63 18.20
N GLU A 186 16.20 15.01 19.46
CA GLU A 186 16.68 14.25 20.61
C GLU A 186 16.02 12.86 20.66
N ARG A 187 14.70 12.79 20.51
CA ARG A 187 13.98 11.50 20.47
C ARG A 187 14.44 10.61 19.31
N HIS A 188 14.70 11.19 18.13
CA HIS A 188 15.21 10.44 16.99
C HIS A 188 16.59 9.83 17.29
N HIS A 189 17.51 10.61 17.83
CA HIS A 189 18.84 10.12 18.21
C HIS A 189 18.77 9.07 19.33
N ASP A 190 17.91 9.26 20.31
CA ASP A 190 17.69 8.31 21.41
C ASP A 190 17.13 6.98 20.90
N LEU A 191 16.17 7.03 19.98
CA LEU A 191 15.63 5.84 19.34
C LEU A 191 16.71 5.10 18.53
N LEU A 192 17.57 5.80 17.79
CA LEU A 192 18.68 5.17 17.07
C LEU A 192 19.64 4.45 18.02
N ARG A 193 20.02 5.10 19.12
CA ARG A 193 20.86 4.49 20.18
C ARG A 193 20.19 3.27 20.79
N PHE A 194 18.89 3.37 21.09
CA PHE A 194 18.08 2.29 21.60
C PHE A 194 18.07 1.08 20.65
N LEU A 195 17.74 1.30 19.37
CA LEU A 195 17.64 0.24 18.36
C LEU A 195 19.00 -0.44 18.11
N ARG A 196 20.11 0.31 18.19
CA ARG A 196 21.46 -0.27 18.16
C ARG A 196 21.74 -1.11 19.41
N SER A 197 21.42 -0.60 20.59
CA SER A 197 21.61 -1.32 21.86
C SER A 197 20.79 -2.62 21.94
N ASP A 198 19.64 -2.66 21.27
CA ASP A 198 18.75 -3.83 21.22
C ASP A 198 19.09 -4.78 20.06
N GLY A 199 20.16 -4.49 19.28
CA GLY A 199 20.62 -5.30 18.15
C GLY A 199 19.72 -5.26 16.91
N LEU A 200 18.73 -4.36 16.87
CA LEU A 200 17.80 -4.20 15.74
C LEU A 200 18.38 -3.36 14.59
N LEU A 201 19.42 -2.58 14.87
CA LEU A 201 20.25 -1.85 13.91
C LEU A 201 21.71 -2.18 14.17
N LYS A 202 22.46 -2.52 13.13
CA LYS A 202 23.93 -2.61 13.22
C LYS A 202 24.55 -1.22 13.35
N GLU A 203 25.79 -1.14 13.84
CA GLU A 203 26.50 0.14 14.06
C GLU A 203 26.50 1.05 12.82
N ASN A 204 26.77 0.46 11.65
CA ASN A 204 26.84 1.16 10.36
C ASN A 204 25.53 1.06 9.54
N GLU A 205 24.44 0.58 10.12
CA GLU A 205 23.14 0.48 9.45
C GLU A 205 22.32 1.77 9.64
N THR A 206 21.71 2.25 8.56
CA THR A 206 20.77 3.37 8.62
C THR A 206 19.36 2.85 8.94
N LEU A 207 18.63 3.58 9.79
CA LEU A 207 17.22 3.28 10.05
C LEU A 207 16.38 3.56 8.80
N THR A 208 15.50 2.66 8.39
CA THR A 208 14.57 2.87 7.28
C THR A 208 13.14 3.12 7.77
N PHE A 209 12.31 3.77 6.96
CA PHE A 209 10.90 3.97 7.29
C PHE A 209 10.17 2.64 7.49
N GLU A 210 10.43 1.65 6.65
CA GLU A 210 9.83 0.33 6.80
C GLU A 210 10.12 -0.31 8.16
N LYS A 211 11.33 -0.14 8.70
CA LYS A 211 11.71 -0.74 9.98
C LYS A 211 10.93 -0.18 11.18
N ILE A 212 10.37 1.03 11.10
CA ILE A 212 9.59 1.64 12.20
C ILE A 212 8.10 1.82 11.91
N LEU A 213 7.70 1.94 10.64
CA LEU A 213 6.30 2.18 10.27
C LEU A 213 5.54 0.90 9.91
N ALA A 214 6.23 -0.14 9.42
CA ALA A 214 5.57 -1.36 8.94
C ALA A 214 5.76 -2.56 9.89
N GLY A 215 4.84 -3.53 9.80
CA GLY A 215 4.91 -4.82 10.49
C GLY A 215 5.09 -4.69 12.00
N ARG A 216 6.29 -5.04 12.50
CA ARG A 216 6.68 -4.92 13.93
C ARG A 216 7.17 -3.52 14.32
N GLY A 217 7.10 -2.55 13.42
CA GLY A 217 7.55 -1.17 13.63
C GLY A 217 6.94 -0.53 14.88
N ILE A 218 5.62 -0.64 15.05
CA ILE A 218 4.93 -0.13 16.25
C ILE A 218 5.42 -0.78 17.55
N VAL A 219 5.76 -2.08 17.52
CA VAL A 219 6.34 -2.78 18.66
C VAL A 219 7.74 -2.25 18.96
N ARG A 220 8.57 -2.03 17.93
CA ARG A 220 9.92 -1.47 18.07
C ARG A 220 9.87 -0.06 18.67
N LEU A 221 8.94 0.78 18.20
CA LEU A 221 8.71 2.12 18.73
C LEU A 221 8.21 2.08 20.17
N HIS A 222 7.23 1.24 20.49
CA HIS A 222 6.74 1.12 21.87
C HIS A 222 7.80 0.57 22.82
N SER A 223 8.68 -0.30 22.32
CA SER A 223 9.77 -0.89 23.12
C SER A 223 10.80 0.12 23.62
N TYR A 224 10.89 1.28 22.97
CA TYR A 224 11.69 2.41 23.45
C TYR A 224 11.11 3.00 24.74
N PHE A 225 9.79 3.02 24.89
CA PHE A 225 9.09 3.51 26.09
C PHE A 225 8.87 2.42 27.15
N ASP A 226 8.62 1.18 26.72
CA ASP A 226 8.47 0.00 27.59
C ASP A 226 9.28 -1.19 27.05
N ARG A 227 10.42 -1.50 27.69
CA ARG A 227 11.31 -2.60 27.29
C ARG A 227 10.62 -3.97 27.23
N HIS A 228 9.53 -4.20 27.98
CA HIS A 228 8.80 -5.47 27.95
C HIS A 228 7.92 -5.63 26.71
N ALA A 229 7.62 -4.53 26.01
CA ALA A 229 6.81 -4.54 24.80
C ALA A 229 7.40 -5.40 23.66
N LYS A 230 8.73 -5.64 23.65
CA LYS A 230 9.39 -6.41 22.60
C LYS A 230 8.86 -7.84 22.44
N TYR A 231 8.30 -8.40 23.51
CA TYR A 231 7.69 -9.73 23.54
C TYR A 231 6.20 -9.74 23.16
N ARG A 232 5.60 -8.56 22.97
CA ARG A 232 4.20 -8.42 22.54
C ARG A 232 4.09 -8.45 21.01
N THR A 233 2.87 -8.67 20.56
CA THR A 233 2.46 -8.63 19.16
C THR A 233 2.13 -7.19 18.72
N SER A 234 2.18 -6.93 17.41
CA SER A 234 1.77 -5.62 16.87
C SER A 234 0.31 -5.31 17.19
N GLU A 235 -0.55 -6.33 17.27
CA GLU A 235 -1.97 -6.16 17.60
C GLU A 235 -2.18 -5.75 19.05
N GLU A 236 -1.45 -6.33 20.01
CA GLU A 236 -1.52 -5.92 21.42
C GLU A 236 -1.09 -4.47 21.61
N ILE A 237 0.03 -4.05 21.00
CA ILE A 237 0.48 -2.67 21.07
C ILE A 237 -0.47 -1.73 20.35
N GLY A 238 -0.99 -2.15 19.19
CA GLY A 238 -1.98 -1.38 18.44
C GLY A 238 -3.26 -1.13 19.24
N ASN A 239 -3.69 -2.11 20.04
CA ASN A 239 -4.83 -1.94 20.95
C ASN A 239 -4.55 -0.92 22.07
N LEU A 240 -3.33 -0.85 22.60
CA LEU A 240 -2.97 0.20 23.58
C LEU A 240 -3.03 1.58 22.95
N VAL A 241 -2.50 1.73 21.73
CA VAL A 241 -2.52 2.99 20.98
C VAL A 241 -3.96 3.45 20.73
N ARG A 242 -4.82 2.57 20.19
CA ARG A 242 -6.24 2.89 19.94
C ARG A 242 -7.03 3.24 21.21
N ARG A 243 -6.61 2.72 22.37
CA ARG A 243 -7.22 3.04 23.68
C ARG A 243 -6.63 4.28 24.35
N GLY A 244 -5.69 4.99 23.70
CA GLY A 244 -5.02 6.16 24.28
C GLY A 244 -4.07 5.83 25.43
N GLN A 245 -3.60 4.58 25.52
CA GLN A 245 -2.73 4.08 26.59
C GLN A 245 -1.25 4.07 26.20
N ALA A 246 -0.92 4.52 24.98
CA ALA A 246 0.44 4.57 24.45
C ALA A 246 0.66 5.85 23.61
N ASN A 247 0.36 7.00 24.21
CA ASN A 247 0.33 8.30 23.53
C ASN A 247 1.70 8.69 22.96
N GLU A 248 2.79 8.41 23.66
CA GLU A 248 4.15 8.69 23.20
C GLU A 248 4.53 7.83 21.98
N THR A 249 3.98 6.61 21.91
CA THR A 249 4.14 5.74 20.74
C THR A 249 3.34 6.25 19.56
N LEU A 250 2.08 6.66 19.78
CA LEU A 250 1.24 7.29 18.75
C LEU A 250 1.91 8.55 18.19
N ALA A 251 2.34 9.45 19.07
CA ALA A 251 3.04 10.69 18.75
C ALA A 251 4.30 10.43 17.90
N THR A 252 5.13 9.48 18.34
CA THR A 252 6.36 9.12 17.62
C THR A 252 6.06 8.48 16.27
N PHE A 253 5.08 7.57 16.20
CA PHE A 253 4.66 6.97 14.94
C PHE A 253 4.12 8.03 13.97
N ALA A 254 3.26 8.93 14.46
CA ALA A 254 2.69 10.03 13.69
C ALA A 254 3.78 10.92 13.11
N TRP A 255 4.78 11.30 13.91
CA TRP A 255 5.89 12.12 13.45
C TRP A 255 6.69 11.45 12.32
N TYR A 256 7.06 10.17 12.47
CA TYR A 256 7.79 9.45 11.42
C TYR A 256 6.95 9.22 10.15
N LEU A 257 5.64 8.98 10.31
CA LEU A 257 4.73 8.90 9.17
C LEU A 257 4.66 10.25 8.44
N GLY A 258 4.61 11.34 9.21
CA GLY A 258 4.67 12.70 8.67
C GLY A 258 5.94 12.98 7.89
N LEU A 259 7.10 12.58 8.43
CA LEU A 259 8.38 12.68 7.72
C LEU A 259 8.38 11.93 6.39
N LEU A 260 7.83 10.71 6.36
CA LEU A 260 7.71 9.94 5.12
C LEU A 260 6.78 10.65 4.12
N VAL A 261 5.61 11.10 4.57
CA VAL A 261 4.65 11.84 3.73
C VAL A 261 5.29 13.12 3.18
N GLY A 262 5.99 13.91 4.00
CA GLY A 262 6.69 15.12 3.57
C GLY A 262 7.80 14.83 2.57
N THR A 263 8.57 13.75 2.78
CA THR A 263 9.59 13.26 1.84
C THR A 263 8.95 12.91 0.49
N VAL A 264 7.88 12.12 0.49
CA VAL A 264 7.15 11.73 -0.72
C VAL A 264 6.57 12.93 -1.44
N GLN A 265 5.99 13.90 -0.72
CA GLN A 265 5.49 15.13 -1.33
C GLN A 265 6.60 15.89 -2.06
N LEU A 266 7.81 15.97 -1.49
CA LEU A 266 8.95 16.63 -2.12
C LEU A 266 9.52 15.83 -3.30
N SER A 267 9.61 14.51 -3.18
CA SER A 267 10.19 13.66 -4.22
C SER A 267 9.30 13.53 -5.46
N PHE A 268 7.98 13.54 -5.27
CA PHE A 268 7.03 13.27 -6.36
C PHE A 268 6.23 14.49 -6.81
N MET A 269 6.11 15.53 -5.98
CA MET A 269 5.26 16.70 -6.22
C MET A 269 3.83 16.30 -6.67
N PRO A 270 3.11 15.49 -5.88
CA PRO A 270 1.89 14.80 -6.31
C PRO A 270 0.66 15.72 -6.29
N ASP A 271 0.59 16.66 -7.22
CA ASP A 271 -0.54 17.58 -7.39
C ASP A 271 -1.84 16.88 -7.83
N GLY A 272 -1.76 15.65 -8.34
CA GLY A 272 -2.90 14.77 -8.53
C GLY A 272 -3.37 14.09 -7.23
N GLY A 273 -2.49 14.00 -6.23
CA GLY A 273 -2.79 13.51 -4.88
C GLY A 273 -1.82 12.47 -4.34
N LEU A 274 -1.81 12.34 -3.01
CA LEU A 274 -1.11 11.31 -2.24
C LEU A 274 -2.15 10.50 -1.44
N TRP A 275 -2.27 9.21 -1.77
CA TRP A 275 -3.22 8.29 -1.14
C TRP A 275 -2.50 7.30 -0.23
N LEU A 276 -2.83 7.35 1.06
CA LEU A 276 -2.32 6.44 2.07
C LEU A 276 -3.20 5.19 2.15
N THR A 277 -2.60 4.02 2.31
CA THR A 277 -3.32 2.75 2.44
C THR A 277 -2.52 1.74 3.27
N GLY A 278 -2.99 0.49 3.32
CA GLY A 278 -2.31 -0.63 3.96
C GLY A 278 -2.80 -0.89 5.39
N GLY A 279 -2.61 -2.14 5.83
CA GLY A 279 -3.21 -2.63 7.06
C GLY A 279 -2.78 -1.88 8.33
N VAL A 280 -1.56 -1.32 8.38
CA VAL A 280 -1.12 -0.54 9.54
C VAL A 280 -1.86 0.81 9.56
N ILE A 281 -1.95 1.50 8.42
CA ILE A 281 -2.69 2.76 8.31
C ILE A 281 -4.16 2.57 8.69
N LEU A 282 -4.82 1.55 8.11
CA LEU A 282 -6.25 1.31 8.31
C LEU A 282 -6.61 0.92 9.76
N ASN A 283 -5.66 0.34 10.50
CA ASN A 283 -5.85 -0.01 11.90
C ASN A 283 -5.53 1.14 12.88
N HIS A 284 -5.02 2.26 12.39
CA HIS A 284 -4.54 3.39 13.18
C HIS A 284 -4.92 4.75 12.57
N LEU A 285 -6.20 4.92 12.20
CA LEU A 285 -6.68 6.17 11.60
C LEU A 285 -6.58 7.39 12.53
N GLU A 286 -6.48 7.17 13.84
CA GLU A 286 -6.26 8.18 14.87
C GLU A 286 -4.91 8.91 14.71
N ILE A 287 -3.93 8.32 14.02
CA ILE A 287 -2.62 8.95 13.74
C ILE A 287 -2.80 10.29 13.03
N PHE A 288 -3.75 10.36 12.09
CA PHE A 288 -3.94 11.54 11.25
C PHE A 288 -4.57 12.73 11.99
N ASP A 289 -5.13 12.47 13.16
CA ASP A 289 -5.73 13.49 14.01
C ASP A 289 -4.69 14.00 15.05
N HIS A 290 -3.51 13.36 15.13
CA HIS A 290 -2.42 13.75 16.03
C HIS A 290 -1.55 14.86 15.41
N PRO A 291 -1.23 15.95 16.13
CA PRO A 291 -0.49 17.10 15.58
C PRO A 291 0.91 16.72 15.06
N ASP A 292 1.57 15.76 15.70
CA ASP A 292 2.90 15.31 15.28
C ASP A 292 2.96 14.78 13.85
N PHE A 293 1.84 14.30 13.28
CA PHE A 293 1.79 13.93 11.87
C PHE A 293 2.13 15.11 10.98
N TYR A 294 1.52 16.27 11.21
CA TYR A 294 1.80 17.48 10.45
C TYR A 294 3.17 18.07 10.80
N ASN A 295 3.58 18.04 12.07
CA ASN A 295 4.94 18.48 12.46
C ASN A 295 6.02 17.67 11.72
N GLY A 296 5.79 16.37 11.49
CA GLY A 296 6.66 15.54 10.65
C GLY A 296 6.70 16.01 9.19
N ILE A 297 5.55 16.29 8.57
CA ILE A 297 5.46 16.80 7.18
C ILE A 297 6.17 18.15 7.02
N GLU A 298 6.04 19.00 8.03
CA GLU A 298 6.59 20.36 8.04
C GLU A 298 8.09 20.38 8.36
N SER A 299 8.64 19.28 8.86
CA SER A 299 10.05 19.17 9.19
C SER A 299 11.00 19.26 7.97
N SER A 300 10.44 19.25 6.76
CA SER A 300 11.13 19.60 5.51
C SER A 300 10.50 20.85 4.88
N PRO A 301 10.86 22.09 5.29
CA PRO A 301 10.09 23.30 4.98
C PRO A 301 10.11 23.71 3.50
N ALA A 302 10.96 23.08 2.67
CA ALA A 302 11.02 23.34 1.23
C ALA A 302 9.63 23.21 0.58
N TYR A 303 9.24 24.25 -0.17
CA TYR A 303 7.97 24.33 -0.89
C TYR A 303 6.71 24.04 -0.03
N LEU A 304 6.75 24.23 1.29
CA LEU A 304 5.65 23.84 2.18
C LEU A 304 4.29 24.43 1.76
N ASN A 305 4.25 25.72 1.41
CA ASN A 305 3.03 26.39 0.92
C ASN A 305 2.41 25.72 -0.32
N LEU A 306 3.25 25.15 -1.20
CA LEU A 306 2.79 24.39 -2.37
C LEU A 306 2.38 22.98 -1.95
N ARG A 307 3.17 22.31 -1.11
CA ARG A 307 2.90 20.92 -0.67
C ARG A 307 1.60 20.79 0.14
N GLN A 308 1.23 21.81 0.90
CA GLN A 308 -0.06 21.87 1.61
C GLN A 308 -1.27 21.89 0.66
N GLN A 309 -1.06 22.19 -0.63
CA GLN A 309 -2.10 22.19 -1.67
C GLN A 309 -2.18 20.86 -2.43
N PHE A 310 -1.34 19.87 -2.13
CA PHE A 310 -1.47 18.54 -2.71
C PHE A 310 -2.58 17.77 -2.00
N PRO A 311 -3.54 17.16 -2.73
CA PRO A 311 -4.55 16.30 -2.12
C PRO A 311 -3.88 15.21 -1.28
N LEU A 312 -4.31 15.07 -0.03
CA LEU A 312 -3.80 14.06 0.90
C LEU A 312 -4.97 13.32 1.50
N ALA A 313 -4.98 12.00 1.37
CA ALA A 313 -6.14 11.19 1.74
C ALA A 313 -5.76 9.75 2.10
N VAL A 314 -6.65 9.05 2.81
CA VAL A 314 -6.54 7.61 3.11
C VAL A 314 -7.57 6.84 2.30
N LEU A 315 -7.18 5.77 1.61
CA LEU A 315 -8.08 4.82 0.97
C LEU A 315 -8.59 3.82 2.01
N CYS A 316 -9.83 3.97 2.46
CA CYS A 316 -10.35 3.27 3.64
C CYS A 316 -10.75 1.80 3.41
N ASN A 317 -11.04 1.41 2.17
CA ASN A 317 -11.53 0.06 1.83
C ASN A 317 -10.53 -0.66 0.92
N THR A 318 -10.41 -1.98 1.02
CA THR A 318 -9.46 -2.77 0.20
C THR A 318 -9.90 -2.96 -1.26
N GLU A 319 -11.14 -2.60 -1.60
CA GLU A 319 -11.69 -2.79 -2.95
C GLU A 319 -10.98 -1.96 -4.02
N HIS A 320 -10.19 -0.96 -3.64
CA HIS A 320 -9.32 -0.21 -4.55
C HIS A 320 -8.40 -1.15 -5.35
N ALA A 321 -7.86 -2.20 -4.72
CA ALA A 321 -7.00 -3.16 -5.42
C ALA A 321 -7.74 -3.84 -6.58
N PHE A 322 -9.01 -4.22 -6.38
CA PHE A 322 -9.81 -4.84 -7.44
C PHE A 322 -10.23 -3.84 -8.51
N MET A 323 -10.69 -2.65 -8.11
CA MET A 323 -11.13 -1.62 -9.07
C MET A 323 -9.98 -1.16 -9.95
N GLY A 324 -8.80 -0.98 -9.37
CA GLY A 324 -7.61 -0.58 -10.11
C GLY A 324 -7.03 -1.68 -11.00
N ALA A 325 -7.05 -2.94 -10.56
CA ALA A 325 -6.65 -4.07 -11.40
C ALA A 325 -7.61 -4.21 -12.59
N ALA A 326 -8.91 -4.03 -12.36
CA ALA A 326 -9.90 -3.99 -13.43
C ALA A 326 -9.69 -2.82 -14.38
N TYR A 327 -9.37 -1.62 -13.87
CA TYR A 327 -9.00 -0.47 -14.69
C TYR A 327 -7.78 -0.77 -15.56
N TYR A 328 -6.71 -1.32 -14.98
CA TYR A 328 -5.51 -1.72 -15.72
C TYR A 328 -5.85 -2.70 -16.84
N ALA A 329 -6.56 -3.79 -16.53
CA ALA A 329 -6.98 -4.78 -17.51
C ALA A 329 -7.81 -4.18 -18.64
N SER A 330 -8.79 -3.34 -18.31
CA SER A 330 -9.67 -2.70 -19.31
C SER A 330 -8.94 -1.79 -20.30
N LYS A 331 -7.72 -1.34 -19.96
CA LYS A 331 -6.90 -0.44 -20.77
C LYS A 331 -5.74 -1.14 -21.48
N ARG A 332 -5.25 -2.25 -20.92
CA ARG A 332 -4.02 -2.92 -21.37
C ARG A 332 -4.24 -4.31 -21.96
N LEU A 333 -5.40 -4.92 -21.71
CA LEU A 333 -5.71 -6.29 -22.11
C LEU A 333 -6.97 -6.41 -22.98
N MET A 334 -7.71 -5.31 -23.16
CA MET A 334 -9.00 -5.25 -23.85
C MET A 334 -9.04 -4.14 -24.90
#